data_AF-F4L155-F1
#
_entry.id   AF-F4L155-F1
#
_cell.length_a   1.000
_cell.length_b   1.000
_cell.length_c   1.000
_cell.angle_alpha   90.00
_cell.angle_beta   90.00
_cell.angle_gamma   90.00
#
_symmetry.space_group_name_H-M   'P 1'
#
loop_
_entity.id
_entity.type
_entity.pdbx_description
1 polymer ?
#
loop_
_entity_poly.entity_id
_entity_poly.type
_entity_poly.pdbx_seq_one_letter_code
_entity_poly.pdbx_strand_id
1 'polypeptide(L)' 'MEVLKQPLSNVQLELLKTFSHQLSESEILELRKILAQFFAQRAIQLANEAWDKKEWTDEDVDRMLETKMRKKSN' A
#
# COMPACT_ATOMS: atom_id res chain seq x y z
N MET A 1 13.36 32.36 -6.30
CA MET A 1 14.19 31.14 -6.51
C MET A 1 13.24 30.05 -6.95
N GLU A 2 13.38 29.53 -8.16
CA GLU A 2 12.58 28.38 -8.57
C GLU A 2 13.06 27.15 -7.80
N VAL A 3 12.18 26.59 -6.98
CA VAL A 3 12.42 25.30 -6.33
C VAL A 3 12.45 24.27 -7.45
N LEU A 4 13.62 23.72 -7.75
CA LEU A 4 13.76 22.57 -8.65
C LEU A 4 12.83 21.47 -8.13
N LYS A 5 11.67 21.32 -8.77
CA LYS A 5 10.75 20.20 -8.48
C LYS A 5 11.45 18.95 -8.94
N GLN A 6 12.00 18.18 -8.01
CA GLN A 6 12.58 16.89 -8.33
C GLN A 6 11.46 16.03 -8.95
N PRO A 7 11.55 15.69 -10.25
CA PRO A 7 10.41 15.13 -10.98
C PRO A 7 10.12 13.69 -10.58
N LEU A 8 11.06 13.07 -9.87
CA LEU A 8 11.02 11.68 -9.47
C LEU A 8 11.13 11.56 -7.95
N SER A 9 10.33 10.66 -7.38
CA SER A 9 10.46 10.26 -5.98
C SER A 9 11.78 9.55 -5.73
N ASN A 10 12.20 9.50 -4.47
CA ASN A 10 13.36 8.73 -4.03
C ASN A 10 13.31 7.26 -4.49
N VAL A 11 12.14 6.63 -4.41
CA VAL A 11 11.95 5.23 -4.86
C VAL A 11 12.12 5.10 -6.38
N GLN A 12 11.59 6.05 -7.16
CA GLN A 12 11.76 6.05 -8.62
C GLN A 12 13.24 6.18 -9.00
N LEU A 13 14.00 7.03 -8.31
CA LEU A 13 15.44 7.18 -8.55
C LEU A 13 16.22 5.92 -8.18
N GLU A 14 15.88 5.25 -7.07
CA GLU A 14 16.58 4.04 -6.64
C GLU A 14 16.30 2.85 -7.57
N LEU A 15 15.06 2.73 -8.02
CA LEU A 15 14.67 1.78 -9.07
C LEU A 15 15.46 2.02 -10.35
N LEU A 16 15.59 3.27 -10.81
CA LEU A 16 16.38 3.60 -12.01
C LEU A 16 17.87 3.26 -11.88
N LYS A 17 18.47 3.41 -10.69
CA LYS A 17 19.86 2.97 -10.46
C LYS A 17 20.01 1.46 -10.54
N THR A 18 18.96 0.72 -10.19
CA THR A 18 18.95 -0.76 -10.20
C THR A 18 18.77 -1.30 -11.62
N PHE A 19 18.05 -0.59 -12.50
CA PHE A 19 17.74 -1.03 -13.87
C PHE A 19 18.81 -0.69 -14.91
N SER A 20 20.07 -1.05 -14.66
CA SER A 20 21.11 -0.99 -15.69
C SER A 20 20.94 -2.04 -16.79
N HIS A 21 20.07 -3.04 -16.57
CA HIS A 21 19.78 -4.14 -17.49
C HIS A 21 18.31 -4.15 -17.90
N GLN A 22 18.08 -4.47 -19.18
CA GLN A 22 16.75 -4.66 -19.74
C GLN A 22 16.14 -5.95 -19.17
N LEU A 23 15.09 -5.81 -18.36
CA LEU A 23 14.32 -6.96 -17.86
C LEU A 23 13.36 -7.48 -18.93
N SER A 24 13.19 -8.80 -18.97
CA SER A 24 12.12 -9.47 -19.71
C SER A 24 10.76 -9.16 -19.08
N GLU A 25 9.67 -9.40 -19.83
CA GLU A 25 8.31 -9.18 -19.30
C GLU A 25 8.01 -10.03 -18.05
N SER A 26 8.55 -11.26 -17.98
CA SER A 26 8.41 -12.14 -16.81
C SER A 26 9.08 -11.55 -15.57
N GLU A 27 10.29 -11.00 -15.71
CA GLU A 27 11.02 -10.38 -14.60
C GLU A 27 10.32 -9.08 -14.14
N ILE A 28 9.78 -8.30 -15.07
CA ILE A 28 8.96 -7.12 -14.74
C ILE A 28 7.71 -7.54 -13.96
N LEU A 29 7.06 -8.65 -14.33
CA LEU A 29 5.90 -9.18 -13.61
C LEU A 29 6.27 -9.63 -12.19
N GLU A 30 7.40 -10.31 -12.02
CA GLU A 30 7.90 -10.72 -10.71
C GLU A 30 8.20 -9.52 -9.81
N LEU A 31 8.88 -8.50 -10.36
CA LEU A 31 9.12 -7.25 -9.64
C LEU A 31 7.81 -6.58 -9.19
N ARG A 32 6.79 -6.54 -10.06
CA ARG A 32 5.47 -6.00 -9.70
C ARG A 32 4.84 -6.78 -8.55
N LYS A 33 4.98 -8.10 -8.52
CA LYS A 33 4.49 -8.94 -7.41
C LYS A 33 5.21 -8.63 -6.11
N ILE A 34 6.53 -8.48 -6.13
CA ILE A 34 7.34 -8.11 -4.95
C ILE A 34 6.88 -6.76 -4.40
N LEU A 35 6.71 -5.75 -5.26
CA LEU A 35 6.21 -4.43 -4.86
C LEU A 35 4.80 -4.51 -4.28
N ALA A 36 3.90 -5.26 -4.92
CA ALA A 36 2.54 -5.45 -4.42
C ALA A 36 2.53 -6.12 -3.04
N GLN A 37 3.37 -7.13 -2.83
CA GLN A 37 3.50 -7.80 -1.54
C GLN A 37 4.05 -6.87 -0.46
N PHE A 38 5.05 -6.05 -0.78
CA PHE A 38 5.59 -5.04 0.15
C PHE A 38 4.49 -4.07 0.62
N PHE A 39 3.70 -3.53 -0.31
CA PHE A 39 2.60 -2.63 0.05
C PHE A 39 1.47 -3.33 0.81
N ALA A 40 1.15 -4.58 0.46
CA ALA A 40 0.14 -5.36 1.16
C ALA A 40 0.55 -5.63 2.62
N GLN A 41 1.80 -6.02 2.86
CA GLN A 41 2.33 -6.23 4.20
C GLN A 41 2.27 -4.95 5.03
N ARG A 42 2.68 -3.81 4.45
CA ARG A 42 2.60 -2.51 5.12
C ARG A 42 1.16 -2.10 5.42
N ALA A 43 0.22 -2.35 4.51
CA ALA A 43 -1.20 -2.06 4.74
C ALA A 43 -1.78 -2.89 5.89
N ILE A 44 -1.43 -4.18 5.96
CA ILE A 44 -1.82 -5.07 7.07
C ILE A 44 -1.24 -4.57 8.39
N GLN A 45 0.05 -4.21 8.41
CA GLN A 45 0.68 -3.67 9.61
C GLN A 45 -0.02 -2.39 10.10
N LEU A 46 -0.30 -1.45 9.21
CA LEU A 46 -1.01 -0.21 9.56
C LEU A 46 -2.43 -0.47 10.05
N ALA A 47 -3.11 -1.48 9.49
CA ALA A 47 -4.43 -1.89 9.96
C ALA A 47 -4.36 -2.45 11.39
N ASN A 48 -3.37 -3.31 11.68
CA ASN A 48 -3.14 -3.83 13.03
C ASN A 48 -2.78 -2.71 14.02
N GLU A 49 -1.90 -1.78 13.65
CA GLU A 49 -1.57 -0.63 14.50
C GLU A 49 -2.79 0.24 14.81
N ALA A 50 -3.67 0.44 13.81
CA ALA A 50 -4.91 1.18 14.00
C ALA A 50 -5.93 0.41 14.86
N TRP A 51 -5.95 -0.91 14.74
CA TRP A 51 -6.76 -1.82 15.55
C TRP A 51 -6.36 -1.72 17.02
N ASP A 52 -5.07 -1.93 17.31
CA ASP A 52 -4.51 -1.90 18.66
C ASP A 52 -4.69 -0.52 19.31
N LYS A 53 -4.40 0.56 18.58
CA LYS A 53 -4.52 1.93 19.10
C LYS A 53 -5.95 2.31 19.49
N LYS A 54 -6.95 1.73 18.82
CA LYS A 54 -8.35 1.98 19.12
C LYS A 54 -8.94 0.98 20.11
N GLU A 55 -8.11 0.08 20.62
CA GLU A 55 -8.50 -1.02 21.51
C GLU A 55 -9.69 -1.80 20.94
N TRP A 56 -9.67 -2.00 19.62
CA TRP A 56 -10.80 -2.61 18.94
C TRP A 56 -10.93 -4.08 19.36
N THR A 57 -12.18 -4.51 19.55
CA THR A 57 -12.53 -5.89 19.89
C THR A 57 -13.39 -6.52 18.80
N ASP A 58 -13.67 -7.83 18.94
CA ASP A 58 -14.52 -8.55 18.00
C ASP A 58 -15.92 -7.92 17.91
N GLU A 59 -16.44 -7.36 19.01
CA GLU A 59 -17.70 -6.60 19.04
C GLU A 59 -17.66 -5.34 18.17
N ASP A 60 -16.48 -4.73 17.98
CA ASP A 60 -16.31 -3.59 17.09
C ASP A 60 -16.32 -4.01 15.61
N VAL A 61 -15.81 -5.21 15.29
CA VAL A 61 -15.99 -5.82 13.97
C VAL A 61 -17.46 -6.05 13.71
N ASP A 62 -18.17 -6.68 14.64
CA ASP A 62 -19.58 -7.00 14.51
C ASP A 62 -20.41 -5.72 14.31
N ARG A 63 -20.13 -4.68 15.09
CA ARG A 63 -20.75 -3.36 14.91
C ARG A 63 -20.46 -2.75 13.53
N MET A 64 -19.23 -2.89 13.01
CA MET A 64 -18.87 -2.43 11.66
C MET A 64 -19.57 -3.21 10.55
N LEU A 65 -19.79 -4.52 10.74
CA LEU A 65 -20.53 -5.38 9.82
C LEU A 65 -22.03 -5.04 9.82
N GLU A 66 -22.59 -4.77 11.00
CA GLU A 66 -24.01 -4.44 11.18
C GLU A 66 -24.38 -3.02 10.72
N THR A 67 -23.44 -2.07 10.78
CA THR A 67 -23.69 -0.66 10.39
C THR A 67 -23.91 -0.43 8.89
N LYS A 68 -24.03 -1.50 8.08
CA LYS A 68 -24.41 -1.43 6.65
C LYS A 68 -23.68 -0.30 5.90
N MET A 69 -22.37 -0.18 6.06
CA MET A 69 -21.59 0.80 5.27
C MET A 69 -21.68 0.57 3.74
N ARG A 70 -22.20 -0.59 3.31
CA ARG A 70 -22.43 -0.93 1.89
C ARG A 70 -23.89 -0.87 1.42
N LYS A 71 -24.88 -0.54 2.26
CA LYS A 71 -26.28 -0.42 1.81
C LYS A 71 -26.69 1.06 1.75
N LYS A 72 -26.79 1.59 0.53
CA LYS A 72 -27.43 2.88 0.27
C LYS A 72 -28.86 2.80 0.81
N SER A 73 -29.18 3.59 1.83
CA SER A 73 -30.55 3.78 2.27
C SER A 73 -31.35 4.32 1.08
N ASN A 74 -32.40 3.58 0.72
CA ASN A 74 -33.39 3.99 -0.27
C ASN A 74 -34.52 4.70 0.45
#